data_AF-A0A267TIJ1-F1
#
_entry.id   AF-A0A267TIJ1-F1
#
_cell.length_a   1.000
_cell.length_b   1.000
_cell.length_c   1.000
_cell.angle_alpha   90.00
_cell.angle_beta   90.00
_cell.angle_gamma   90.00
#
_symmetry.space_group_name_H-M   'P 1'
#
loop_
_entity.id
_entity.type
_entity.pdbx_description
1 polymer ?
#
loop_
_entity_poly.entity_id
_entity_poly.type
_entity_poly.pdbx_seq_one_letter_code
_entity_poly.pdbx_strand_id
1 'polypeptide(L)'
;MFFCKTILKRPTNIIMQTSFKDLLQTELKSLVELKHSERPWHMPLIAAFCASIALFSGLYLGQLSNGLLVCLGGHVILYMPSLPLTNRMITMIVCSFGMVLSFTVGIAFSFNPWISTVVVGAYATLVHWVVGHFKLKAPGSFFFLLIAVMASCMPFGWSEMPQKIGLIAMGTMLACIITFIYSLVLLNTQKMVAHPPVTIAITVRRQRYHNLVQSMIVGCFVMISLGIGHFFALKNPYWVAISCLAIMQGISRRHVLQRIIHRILGTTLGLGLCWLILHFQLQPLTLCLSIVTLMFIIETLIVRNYVLAVIFITPMTIFLTQVANPYFNNTDLLFTFRLLDIVLGSLLGALGGWLLFHNQFKYQTAKQIQRVKLLAQRRHSTRTTI
;
A
#
# COMPACT_ATOMS: atom_id res chain seq x y z
N MET A 1 20.15 -32.58 -47.37
CA MET A 1 21.37 -32.38 -46.55
C MET A 1 21.38 -30.97 -45.96
N PHE A 2 20.45 -30.63 -45.06
CA PHE A 2 20.49 -29.43 -44.20
C PHE A 2 19.40 -29.61 -43.12
N PHE A 3 19.67 -30.50 -42.17
CA PHE A 3 18.82 -30.75 -41.00
C PHE A 3 19.75 -30.93 -39.78
N CYS A 4 19.34 -30.42 -38.62
CA CYS A 4 19.92 -30.68 -37.30
C CYS A 4 21.32 -30.11 -36.98
N LYS A 5 21.36 -28.86 -36.49
CA LYS A 5 22.47 -28.40 -35.62
C LYS A 5 22.01 -27.45 -34.51
N THR A 6 20.89 -27.78 -33.85
CA THR A 6 20.38 -26.95 -32.73
C THR A 6 19.75 -27.80 -31.63
N ILE A 7 20.47 -28.81 -31.13
CA ILE A 7 20.06 -29.55 -29.93
C ILE A 7 21.33 -29.88 -29.10
N LEU A 8 21.24 -29.62 -27.79
CA LEU A 8 22.20 -29.89 -26.70
C LEU A 8 23.19 -28.79 -26.31
N LYS A 9 22.67 -27.65 -25.82
CA LYS A 9 23.29 -27.00 -24.66
C LYS A 9 22.65 -27.60 -23.41
N ARG A 10 23.40 -28.48 -22.73
CA ARG A 10 23.03 -29.09 -21.44
C ARG A 10 22.54 -28.00 -20.47
N PRO A 11 21.49 -28.23 -19.66
CA PRO A 11 21.27 -27.43 -18.48
C PRO A 11 22.38 -27.78 -17.48
N THR A 12 23.52 -27.11 -17.60
CA THR A 12 24.52 -27.13 -16.54
C THR A 12 23.86 -26.60 -15.28
N ASN A 13 23.84 -27.46 -14.26
CA ASN A 13 23.51 -27.16 -12.88
C ASN A 13 24.06 -25.79 -12.47
N ILE A 14 23.21 -24.77 -12.43
CA ILE A 14 23.41 -23.55 -11.65
C ILE A 14 22.37 -23.59 -10.54
N ILE A 15 22.46 -24.63 -9.70
CA ILE A 15 22.02 -24.50 -8.30
C ILE A 15 23.20 -23.80 -7.64
N MET A 16 23.27 -22.48 -7.81
CA MET A 16 24.21 -21.66 -7.09
C MET A 16 23.77 -21.74 -5.62
N GLN A 17 24.48 -22.52 -4.83
CA GLN A 17 24.48 -22.40 -3.37
C GLN A 17 24.97 -20.98 -3.05
N THR A 18 24.08 -19.99 -3.11
CA THR A 18 24.36 -18.66 -2.56
C THR A 18 24.64 -18.85 -1.08
N SER A 19 25.88 -18.57 -0.67
CA SER A 19 26.24 -18.64 0.75
C SER A 19 25.33 -17.68 1.53
N PHE A 20 24.95 -18.04 2.75
CA PHE A 20 24.18 -17.15 3.63
C PHE A 20 24.85 -15.76 3.75
N LYS A 21 26.19 -15.74 3.69
CA LYS A 21 26.99 -14.52 3.67
C LYS A 21 26.76 -13.65 2.43
N ASP A 22 26.66 -14.25 1.24
CA ASP A 22 26.40 -13.53 -0.02
C ASP A 22 24.98 -12.97 -0.04
N LEU A 23 24.04 -13.71 0.55
CA LEU A 23 22.65 -13.28 0.73
C LEU A 23 22.59 -12.08 1.68
N LEU A 24 23.26 -12.15 2.83
CA LEU A 24 23.39 -11.03 3.78
C LEU A 24 24.06 -9.80 3.16
N GLN A 25 25.16 -9.97 2.42
CA GLN A 25 25.85 -8.86 1.77
C GLN A 25 24.98 -8.19 0.70
N THR A 26 24.24 -8.98 -0.07
CA THR A 26 23.31 -8.44 -1.07
C THR A 26 22.18 -7.65 -0.41
N GLU A 27 21.63 -8.17 0.69
CA GLU A 27 20.60 -7.47 1.46
C GLU A 27 21.14 -6.17 2.08
N LEU A 28 22.30 -6.20 2.74
CA LEU A 28 22.98 -5.01 3.29
C LEU A 28 23.23 -3.94 2.23
N LYS A 29 23.67 -4.33 1.04
CA LYS A 29 23.86 -3.41 -0.08
C LYS A 29 22.53 -2.80 -0.54
N SER A 30 21.47 -3.60 -0.55
CA SER A 30 20.12 -3.14 -0.92
C SER A 30 19.50 -2.16 0.10
N LEU A 31 19.97 -2.16 1.35
CA LEU A 31 19.55 -1.17 2.37
C LEU A 31 20.04 0.25 2.03
N VAL A 32 21.18 0.36 1.35
CA VAL A 32 21.84 1.65 1.06
C VAL A 32 21.65 2.08 -0.40
N GLU A 33 21.42 1.13 -1.31
CA GLU A 33 21.28 1.42 -2.74
C GLU A 33 20.03 2.26 -3.06
N LEU A 34 20.25 3.43 -3.67
CA LEU A 34 19.19 4.28 -4.20
C LEU A 34 18.89 3.91 -5.64
N LYS A 35 17.72 3.31 -5.88
CA LYS A 35 17.28 2.92 -7.22
C LYS A 35 16.86 4.14 -8.04
N HIS A 36 17.07 4.07 -9.35
CA HIS A 36 16.57 5.09 -10.28
C HIS A 36 15.03 5.05 -10.32
N SER A 37 14.40 6.22 -10.31
CA SER A 37 12.94 6.37 -10.33
C SER A 37 12.45 6.71 -11.74
N GLU A 38 11.51 5.94 -12.26
CA GLU A 38 10.76 6.29 -13.47
C GLU A 38 9.64 7.31 -13.21
N ARG A 39 9.32 7.60 -11.94
CA ARG A 39 8.31 8.61 -11.59
C ARG A 39 8.85 10.03 -11.86
N PRO A 40 8.01 10.94 -12.37
CA PRO A 40 8.39 12.33 -12.56
C PRO A 40 8.72 13.02 -11.23
N TRP A 41 9.71 13.91 -11.27
CA TRP A 41 10.26 14.60 -10.09
C TRP A 41 9.25 15.53 -9.38
N HIS A 42 8.25 16.04 -10.10
CA HIS A 42 7.23 16.93 -9.55
C HIS A 42 6.12 16.18 -8.79
N MET A 43 6.04 14.85 -8.90
CA MET A 43 5.00 14.07 -8.24
C MET A 43 5.06 14.14 -6.70
N PRO A 44 6.23 13.97 -6.05
CA PRO A 44 6.37 14.19 -4.61
C PRO A 44 6.00 15.61 -4.17
N LEU A 45 6.34 16.61 -4.99
CA LEU A 45 6.03 18.02 -4.71
C LEU A 45 4.51 18.26 -4.72
N ILE A 46 3.80 17.72 -5.71
CA ILE A 46 2.34 17.84 -5.82
C ILE A 46 1.64 17.16 -4.65
N ALA A 47 2.12 15.98 -4.24
CA ALA A 47 1.56 15.28 -3.09
C ALA A 47 1.76 16.07 -1.79
N ALA A 48 2.96 16.64 -1.57
CA ALA A 48 3.25 17.50 -0.43
C ALA A 48 2.43 18.79 -0.45
N PHE A 49 2.20 19.38 -1.63
CA PHE A 49 1.36 20.57 -1.81
C PHE A 49 -0.11 20.28 -1.53
N CYS A 50 -0.62 19.11 -1.93
CA CYS A 50 -1.97 18.68 -1.55
C CYS A 50 -2.11 18.53 -0.03
N ALA A 51 -1.11 17.94 0.62
CA ALA A 51 -1.09 17.78 2.08
C ALA A 51 -1.00 19.14 2.78
N SER A 52 -0.19 20.08 2.28
CA SER A 52 -0.05 21.41 2.89
C SER A 52 -1.37 22.16 2.89
N ILE A 53 -2.08 22.25 1.76
CA ILE A 53 -3.38 22.93 1.69
C ILE A 53 -4.37 22.32 2.70
N ALA A 54 -4.42 20.99 2.81
CA ALA A 54 -5.31 20.31 3.75
C ALA A 54 -4.97 20.61 5.23
N LEU A 55 -3.69 20.61 5.61
CA LEU A 55 -3.27 20.83 6.99
C LEU A 55 -3.34 22.30 7.41
N PHE A 56 -2.87 23.20 6.55
CA PHE A 56 -2.87 24.63 6.84
C PHE A 56 -4.28 25.21 6.88
N SER A 57 -5.22 24.69 6.08
CA SER A 57 -6.64 25.07 6.20
C SER A 57 -7.24 24.64 7.54
N GLY A 58 -6.96 23.41 8.01
CA GLY A 58 -7.36 22.96 9.34
C GLY A 58 -6.74 23.78 10.47
N LEU A 59 -5.46 24.15 10.33
CA LEU A 59 -4.76 25.03 11.28
C LEU A 59 -5.38 26.43 11.33
N TYR A 60 -5.65 27.03 10.17
CA TYR A 60 -6.26 28.36 10.06
C TYR A 60 -7.65 28.41 10.70
N LEU A 61 -8.43 27.33 10.56
CA LEU A 61 -9.76 27.21 11.16
C LEU A 61 -9.74 26.81 12.64
N GLY A 62 -8.56 26.63 13.25
CA GLY A 62 -8.43 26.16 14.63
C GLY A 62 -8.87 24.70 14.84
N GLN A 63 -9.06 23.93 13.77
CA GLN A 63 -9.55 22.55 13.78
C GLN A 63 -8.53 21.60 13.14
N LEU A 64 -7.33 21.51 13.74
CA LEU A 64 -6.23 20.73 13.19
C LEU A 64 -6.57 19.24 13.01
N SER A 65 -7.33 18.65 13.93
CA SER A 65 -7.82 17.27 13.81
C SER A 65 -8.61 17.04 12.52
N ASN A 66 -9.43 18.00 12.12
CA ASN A 66 -10.20 17.94 10.88
C ASN A 66 -9.29 18.11 9.65
N GLY A 67 -8.28 18.98 9.72
CA GLY A 67 -7.25 19.12 8.68
C GLY A 67 -6.47 17.81 8.43
N LEU A 68 -6.19 17.04 9.48
CA LEU A 68 -5.54 15.72 9.35
C LEU A 68 -6.41 14.70 8.62
N LEU A 69 -7.73 14.70 8.87
CA LEU A 69 -8.68 13.87 8.13
C LEU A 69 -8.77 14.29 6.65
N VAL A 70 -8.80 15.59 6.36
CA VAL A 70 -8.74 16.10 4.97
C VAL A 70 -7.43 15.65 4.30
N CYS A 71 -6.30 15.73 5.02
CA CYS A 71 -5.01 15.26 4.52
C CYS A 71 -5.00 13.74 4.22
N LEU A 72 -5.64 12.92 5.06
CA LEU A 72 -5.82 11.49 4.79
C LEU A 72 -6.58 11.24 3.49
N GLY A 73 -7.69 11.95 3.25
CA GLY A 73 -8.42 11.88 1.98
C GLY A 73 -7.59 12.33 0.77
N GLY A 74 -6.71 13.32 0.96
CA GLY A 74 -5.78 13.82 -0.08
C GLY A 74 -4.79 12.77 -0.60
N HIS A 75 -4.56 11.66 0.11
CA HIS A 75 -3.67 10.58 -0.34
C HIS A 75 -4.16 9.87 -1.60
N VAL A 76 -5.39 10.12 -2.06
CA VAL A 76 -5.84 9.69 -3.39
C VAL A 76 -4.94 10.21 -4.51
N ILE A 77 -4.22 11.33 -4.28
CA ILE A 77 -3.23 11.88 -5.22
C ILE A 77 -2.18 10.84 -5.65
N LEU A 78 -1.89 9.85 -4.80
CA LEU A 78 -0.91 8.80 -5.07
C LEU A 78 -1.37 7.77 -6.12
N TYR A 79 -2.65 7.79 -6.50
CA TYR A 79 -3.21 6.98 -7.57
C TYR A 79 -3.14 7.65 -8.94
N MET A 80 -2.64 8.89 -9.04
CA MET A 80 -2.58 9.64 -10.28
C MET A 80 -1.85 8.85 -11.39
N PRO A 81 -2.54 8.42 -12.45
CA PRO A 81 -1.90 7.65 -13.50
C PRO A 81 -1.28 8.57 -14.57
N SER A 82 -0.22 8.07 -15.22
CA SER A 82 0.38 8.68 -16.42
C SER A 82 -0.49 8.41 -17.66
N LEU A 83 -1.74 8.90 -17.66
CA LEU A 83 -2.73 8.74 -18.73
C LEU A 83 -3.19 10.12 -19.25
N PRO A 84 -3.86 10.18 -20.43
CA PRO A 84 -4.54 11.39 -20.93
C PRO A 84 -5.51 11.97 -19.89
N LEU A 85 -5.76 13.29 -19.97
CA LEU A 85 -6.58 14.05 -19.01
C LEU A 85 -7.85 13.30 -18.60
N THR A 86 -8.67 12.89 -19.57
CA THR A 86 -9.95 12.22 -19.34
C THR A 86 -9.76 10.93 -18.52
N ASN A 87 -8.88 10.04 -18.95
CA ASN A 87 -8.65 8.76 -18.26
C ASN A 87 -8.00 8.94 -16.89
N ARG A 88 -7.12 9.94 -16.75
CA ARG A 88 -6.51 10.32 -15.48
C ARG A 88 -7.56 10.79 -14.47
N MET A 89 -8.44 11.69 -14.90
CA MET A 89 -9.51 12.22 -14.05
C MET A 89 -10.56 11.16 -13.70
N ILE A 90 -10.94 10.29 -14.65
CA ILE A 90 -11.82 9.15 -14.37
C ILE A 90 -11.20 8.25 -13.29
N THR A 91 -9.91 7.92 -13.42
CA THR A 91 -9.21 7.08 -12.43
C THR A 91 -9.20 7.75 -11.05
N MET A 92 -8.90 9.05 -11.00
CA MET A 92 -8.91 9.82 -9.76
C MET A 92 -10.30 9.82 -9.12
N ILE A 93 -11.37 10.13 -9.87
CA ILE A 93 -12.75 10.16 -9.36
C ILE A 93 -13.17 8.79 -8.83
N VAL A 94 -12.86 7.71 -9.55
CA VAL A 94 -13.16 6.33 -9.10
C VAL A 94 -12.39 5.98 -7.84
N CYS A 95 -11.11 6.36 -7.74
CA CYS A 95 -10.32 6.14 -6.52
C CYS A 95 -10.82 7.01 -5.35
N SER A 96 -11.24 8.25 -5.61
CA SER A 96 -11.82 9.14 -4.60
C SER A 96 -13.11 8.55 -4.04
N PHE A 97 -14.01 8.10 -4.90
CA PHE A 97 -15.23 7.40 -4.48
C PHE A 97 -14.90 6.13 -3.66
N GLY A 98 -13.94 5.33 -4.12
CA GLY A 98 -13.49 4.15 -3.40
C GLY A 98 -12.92 4.46 -2.01
N MET A 99 -12.15 5.55 -1.86
CA MET A 99 -11.61 5.98 -0.56
C MET A 99 -12.70 6.49 0.39
N VAL A 100 -13.64 7.30 -0.10
CA VAL A 100 -14.78 7.78 0.70
C VAL A 100 -15.65 6.60 1.13
N LEU A 101 -15.92 5.65 0.23
CA LEU A 101 -16.65 4.42 0.56
C LEU A 101 -15.89 3.58 1.60
N SER A 102 -14.56 3.45 1.45
CA SER A 102 -13.71 2.72 2.39
C SER A 102 -13.77 3.32 3.79
N PHE A 103 -13.69 4.65 3.90
CA PHE A 103 -13.84 5.35 5.17
C PHE A 103 -15.23 5.15 5.75
N THR A 104 -16.28 5.27 4.92
CA THR A 104 -17.68 5.11 5.33
C THR A 104 -17.94 3.73 5.90
N VAL A 105 -17.48 2.66 5.23
CA VAL A 105 -17.60 1.29 5.74
C VAL A 105 -16.80 1.11 7.02
N GLY A 106 -15.61 1.71 7.15
CA GLY A 106 -14.83 1.62 8.38
C GLY A 106 -15.55 2.26 9.57
N ILE A 107 -16.01 3.51 9.44
CA ILE A 107 -16.63 4.26 10.55
C ILE A 107 -18.02 3.75 10.91
N ALA A 108 -18.81 3.26 9.95
CA ALA A 108 -20.18 2.79 10.20
C ALA A 108 -20.24 1.62 11.19
N PHE A 109 -19.17 0.82 11.29
CA PHE A 109 -19.09 -0.34 12.18
C PHE A 109 -18.14 -0.13 13.36
N SER A 110 -17.62 1.09 13.60
CA SER A 110 -16.66 1.33 14.69
C SER A 110 -17.27 1.25 16.10
N PHE A 111 -18.60 1.12 16.22
CA PHE A 111 -19.31 0.96 17.50
C PHE A 111 -18.98 -0.33 18.25
N ASN A 112 -18.60 -1.41 17.54
CA ASN A 112 -18.25 -2.69 18.15
C ASN A 112 -16.95 -3.24 17.54
N PRO A 113 -15.87 -3.40 18.32
CA PRO A 113 -14.57 -3.88 17.85
C PRO A 113 -14.58 -5.22 17.10
N TRP A 114 -15.45 -6.15 17.50
CA TRP A 114 -15.51 -7.48 16.90
C TRP A 114 -16.27 -7.45 15.58
N ILE A 115 -17.37 -6.71 15.52
CA ILE A 115 -18.12 -6.51 14.28
C ILE A 115 -17.27 -5.74 13.27
N SER A 116 -16.60 -4.67 13.71
CA SER A 116 -15.70 -3.88 12.87
C SER A 116 -14.59 -4.74 12.26
N THR A 117 -14.00 -5.63 13.05
CA THR A 117 -12.97 -6.58 12.61
C THR A 117 -13.47 -7.47 11.47
N VAL A 118 -14.64 -8.09 11.63
CA VAL A 118 -15.22 -8.99 10.62
C VAL A 118 -15.60 -8.22 9.36
N VAL A 119 -16.26 -7.06 9.50
CA VAL A 119 -16.67 -6.23 8.37
C VAL A 119 -15.47 -5.72 7.59
N VAL A 120 -14.45 -5.20 8.25
CA VAL A 120 -13.23 -4.71 7.59
C VAL A 120 -12.46 -5.85 6.92
N GLY A 121 -12.42 -7.04 7.51
CA GLY A 121 -11.84 -8.23 6.88
C GLY A 121 -12.56 -8.65 5.59
N ALA A 122 -13.89 -8.69 5.63
CA ALA A 122 -14.72 -8.97 4.46
C ALA A 122 -14.58 -7.88 3.39
N TYR A 123 -14.61 -6.61 3.80
CA TYR A 123 -14.40 -5.47 2.93
C TYR A 123 -13.00 -5.47 2.30
N ALA A 124 -11.97 -5.87 3.04
CA ALA A 124 -10.62 -6.01 2.54
C ALA A 124 -10.50 -7.06 1.43
N THR A 125 -11.22 -8.18 1.56
CA THR A 125 -11.35 -9.16 0.48
C THR A 125 -11.98 -8.54 -0.75
N LEU A 126 -13.10 -7.83 -0.58
CA LEU A 126 -13.82 -7.20 -1.69
C LEU A 126 -12.94 -6.17 -2.43
N VAL A 127 -12.37 -5.21 -1.70
CA VAL A 127 -11.54 -4.14 -2.28
C VAL A 127 -10.31 -4.72 -2.98
N HIS A 128 -9.60 -5.67 -2.34
CA HIS A 128 -8.42 -6.27 -2.97
C HIS A 128 -8.80 -7.03 -4.26
N TRP A 129 -9.96 -7.70 -4.26
CA TRP A 129 -10.48 -8.38 -5.45
C TRP A 129 -10.86 -7.41 -6.57
N VAL A 130 -11.57 -6.33 -6.26
CA VAL A 130 -11.94 -5.27 -7.22
C VAL A 130 -10.70 -4.61 -7.80
N VAL A 131 -9.75 -4.19 -6.95
CA VAL A 131 -8.49 -3.57 -7.39
C VAL A 131 -7.67 -4.52 -8.26
N GLY A 132 -7.60 -5.80 -7.90
CA GLY A 132 -6.94 -6.84 -8.70
C GLY A 132 -7.64 -7.10 -10.04
N HIS A 133 -8.97 -6.95 -10.10
CA HIS A 133 -9.74 -7.05 -11.34
C HIS A 133 -9.41 -5.92 -12.32
N PHE A 134 -9.35 -4.68 -11.82
CA PHE A 134 -9.02 -3.50 -12.62
C PHE A 134 -7.51 -3.28 -12.84
N LYS A 135 -6.65 -4.15 -12.26
CA LYS A 135 -5.18 -4.08 -12.37
C LYS A 135 -4.63 -2.69 -12.02
N LEU A 136 -5.18 -2.07 -10.98
CA LEU A 136 -4.71 -0.76 -10.52
C LEU A 136 -3.23 -0.87 -10.15
N LYS A 137 -2.41 0.06 -10.67
CA LYS A 137 -0.98 0.11 -10.37
C LYS A 137 -0.75 0.42 -8.88
N ALA A 138 0.47 0.15 -8.40
CA ALA A 138 0.87 0.52 -7.04
C ALA A 138 0.51 2.00 -6.77
N PRO A 139 -0.15 2.31 -5.63
CA PRO A 139 -0.19 1.54 -4.38
C PRO A 139 -1.33 0.48 -4.25
N GLY A 140 -2.04 0.14 -5.33
CA GLY A 140 -2.98 -0.99 -5.33
C GLY A 140 -4.12 -0.80 -4.32
N SER A 141 -4.43 -1.80 -3.49
CA SER A 141 -5.51 -1.69 -2.50
C SER A 141 -5.10 -0.97 -1.20
N PHE A 142 -3.84 -0.53 -1.06
CA PHE A 142 -3.29 -0.14 0.24
C PHE A 142 -4.04 0.99 0.92
N PHE A 143 -4.21 2.14 0.26
CA PHE A 143 -4.77 3.32 0.90
C PHE A 143 -6.28 3.20 1.15
N PHE A 144 -7.01 2.46 0.30
CA PHE A 144 -8.40 2.10 0.57
C PHE A 144 -8.52 1.36 1.90
N LEU A 145 -7.70 0.33 2.10
CA LEU A 145 -7.72 -0.47 3.33
C LEU A 145 -7.11 0.28 4.53
N LEU A 146 -6.08 1.10 4.32
CA LEU A 146 -5.52 1.97 5.34
C LEU A 146 -6.61 2.83 5.96
N ILE A 147 -7.37 3.53 5.12
CA ILE A 147 -8.44 4.43 5.54
C ILE A 147 -9.59 3.66 6.20
N ALA A 148 -10.00 2.51 5.65
CA ALA A 148 -11.05 1.67 6.25
C ALA A 148 -10.67 1.15 7.65
N VAL A 149 -9.47 0.60 7.79
CA VAL A 149 -8.94 0.05 9.05
C VAL A 149 -8.79 1.18 10.08
N MET A 150 -8.25 2.34 9.69
CA MET A 150 -8.15 3.49 10.59
C MET A 150 -9.52 3.97 11.05
N ALA A 151 -10.49 4.11 10.15
CA ALA A 151 -11.85 4.54 10.46
C ALA A 151 -12.57 3.56 11.40
N SER A 152 -12.33 2.25 11.27
CA SER A 152 -12.92 1.24 12.15
C SER A 152 -12.48 1.29 13.60
N CYS A 153 -11.37 1.97 13.88
CA CYS A 153 -10.86 2.17 15.24
C CYS A 153 -11.12 3.60 15.76
N MET A 154 -11.84 4.45 15.01
CA MET A 154 -12.17 5.80 15.45
C MET A 154 -13.36 5.80 16.42
N PRO A 155 -13.40 6.76 17.39
CA PRO A 155 -14.54 6.92 18.28
C PRO A 155 -15.87 7.05 17.52
N PHE A 156 -16.85 6.28 17.95
CA PHE A 156 -18.16 6.20 17.32
C PHE A 156 -19.07 7.35 17.76
N GLY A 157 -19.74 7.99 16.80
CA GLY A 157 -20.72 9.04 17.04
C GLY A 157 -21.61 9.27 15.82
N TRP A 158 -22.91 9.02 15.95
CA TRP A 158 -23.87 9.14 14.83
C TRP A 158 -23.93 10.54 14.23
N SER A 159 -23.83 11.58 15.06
CA SER A 159 -23.88 12.98 14.65
C SER A 159 -22.61 13.44 13.93
N GLU A 160 -21.45 12.93 14.33
CA GLU A 160 -20.15 13.30 13.76
C GLU A 160 -19.80 12.51 12.49
N MET A 161 -20.47 11.38 12.26
CA MET A 161 -20.16 10.49 11.14
C MET A 161 -20.28 11.19 9.78
N PRO A 162 -21.35 11.95 9.45
CA PRO A 162 -21.44 12.68 8.20
C PRO A 162 -20.33 13.73 8.04
N GLN A 163 -19.97 14.42 9.13
CA GLN A 163 -18.89 15.40 9.13
C GLN A 163 -17.55 14.74 8.79
N LYS A 164 -17.19 13.63 9.45
CA LYS A 164 -15.93 12.91 9.19
C LYS A 164 -15.85 12.37 7.76
N ILE A 165 -16.96 11.83 7.24
CA ILE A 165 -17.06 11.40 5.83
C ILE A 165 -16.87 12.60 4.89
N GLY A 166 -17.50 13.74 5.19
CA GLY A 166 -17.35 14.98 4.44
C GLY A 166 -15.91 15.50 4.42
N LEU A 167 -15.19 15.44 5.54
CA LEU A 167 -13.76 15.83 5.61
C LEU A 167 -12.89 14.99 4.68
N ILE A 168 -13.08 13.67 4.66
CA ILE A 168 -12.37 12.76 3.75
C ILE A 168 -12.73 13.09 2.30
N ALA A 169 -14.01 13.31 2.00
CA ALA A 169 -14.47 13.69 0.67
C ALA A 169 -13.84 15.00 0.19
N MET A 170 -13.76 16.03 1.06
CA MET A 170 -13.07 17.29 0.74
C MET A 170 -11.59 17.07 0.41
N GLY A 171 -10.89 16.20 1.17
CA GLY A 171 -9.52 15.82 0.87
C GLY A 171 -9.36 15.19 -0.52
N THR A 172 -10.24 14.25 -0.85
CA THR A 172 -10.23 13.61 -2.18
C THR A 172 -10.58 14.58 -3.30
N MET A 173 -11.49 15.52 -3.05
CA MET A 173 -11.88 16.57 -3.99
C MET A 173 -10.73 17.55 -4.25
N LEU A 174 -10.03 17.97 -3.20
CA LEU A 174 -8.83 18.80 -3.31
C LEU A 174 -7.77 18.13 -4.19
N ALA A 175 -7.49 16.84 -3.96
CA ALA A 175 -6.55 16.08 -4.78
C ALA A 175 -6.99 15.99 -6.25
N CYS A 176 -8.29 15.83 -6.53
CA CYS A 176 -8.84 15.87 -7.88
C CYS A 176 -8.64 17.25 -8.55
N ILE A 177 -8.91 18.35 -7.83
CA ILE A 177 -8.72 19.72 -8.34
C ILE A 177 -7.25 19.98 -8.66
N ILE A 178 -6.34 19.63 -7.75
CA ILE A 178 -4.90 19.77 -7.96
C ILE A 178 -4.46 18.92 -9.16
N THR A 179 -4.95 17.69 -9.27
CA THR A 179 -4.64 16.82 -10.43
C THR A 179 -5.15 17.40 -11.73
N PHE A 180 -6.34 18.01 -11.72
CA PHE A 180 -6.92 18.66 -12.90
C PHE A 180 -6.06 19.85 -13.33
N ILE A 181 -5.72 20.76 -12.42
CA ILE A 181 -4.85 21.92 -12.68
C ILE A 181 -3.49 21.45 -13.19
N TYR A 182 -2.86 20.50 -12.50
CA TYR A 182 -1.58 19.91 -12.93
C TYR A 182 -1.67 19.31 -14.34
N SER A 183 -2.80 18.65 -14.66
CA SER A 183 -3.01 18.06 -15.98
C SER A 183 -3.20 19.13 -17.06
N LEU A 184 -3.87 20.25 -16.78
CA LEU A 184 -3.98 21.39 -17.69
C LEU A 184 -2.62 22.03 -17.99
N VAL A 185 -1.78 22.22 -16.96
CA VAL A 185 -0.42 22.75 -17.14
C VAL A 185 0.43 21.81 -18.01
N LEU A 186 0.33 20.50 -17.80
CA LEU A 186 1.12 19.52 -18.54
C LEU A 186 0.62 19.29 -19.98
N LEU A 187 -0.68 19.50 -20.25
CA LEU A 187 -1.24 19.47 -21.62
C LEU A 187 -0.55 20.50 -22.51
N ASN A 188 -0.09 21.62 -21.94
CA ASN A 188 0.60 22.67 -22.66
C ASN A 188 2.09 22.35 -22.94
N THR A 189 2.66 21.31 -22.30
CA THR A 189 4.10 21.03 -22.33
C THR A 189 4.44 19.66 -22.91
N GLN A 190 3.53 18.68 -22.88
CA GLN A 190 3.83 17.30 -23.30
C GLN A 190 3.01 16.85 -24.52
N LYS A 191 3.71 16.54 -25.61
CA LYS A 191 3.27 15.54 -26.61
C LYS A 191 3.14 14.20 -25.89
N MET A 192 2.00 13.96 -25.26
CA MET A 192 1.72 12.71 -24.56
C MET A 192 1.77 11.59 -25.59
N VAL A 193 2.69 10.63 -25.39
CA VAL A 193 2.78 9.42 -26.21
C VAL A 193 1.39 8.78 -26.20
N ALA A 194 0.71 8.86 -27.35
CA ALA A 194 -0.56 8.22 -27.56
C ALA A 194 -0.34 6.71 -27.39
N HIS A 195 -0.60 6.19 -26.20
CA HIS A 195 -0.82 4.77 -26.08
C HIS A 195 -2.07 4.47 -26.91
N PRO A 196 -2.03 3.47 -27.80
CA PRO A 196 -3.20 3.10 -28.58
C PRO A 196 -4.38 2.90 -27.63
N PRO A 197 -5.61 3.24 -28.06
CA PRO A 197 -6.79 3.06 -27.22
C PRO A 197 -6.74 1.64 -26.67
N VAL A 198 -6.79 1.51 -25.34
CA VAL A 198 -6.94 0.22 -24.69
C VAL A 198 -8.25 -0.32 -25.22
N THR A 199 -8.18 -1.13 -26.29
CA THR A 199 -9.28 -1.97 -26.70
C THR A 199 -9.52 -2.82 -25.48
N ILE A 200 -10.64 -2.61 -24.81
CA ILE A 200 -11.11 -3.47 -23.73
C ILE A 200 -11.49 -4.79 -24.41
N ALA A 201 -10.50 -5.53 -24.88
CA ALA A 201 -10.64 -6.92 -25.20
C ALA A 201 -10.83 -7.59 -23.85
N ILE A 202 -12.09 -7.69 -23.44
CA ILE A 202 -12.54 -8.45 -22.28
C ILE A 202 -12.18 -9.91 -22.57
N THR A 203 -10.91 -10.25 -22.42
CA THR A 203 -10.47 -11.61 -22.26
C THR A 203 -10.78 -11.99 -20.82
N VAL A 204 -12.07 -12.20 -20.51
CA VAL A 204 -12.49 -12.92 -19.30
C VAL A 204 -11.98 -14.35 -19.46
N ARG A 205 -10.70 -14.58 -19.15
CA ARG A 205 -10.11 -15.91 -19.24
C ARG A 205 -9.39 -16.24 -17.94
N ARG A 206 -10.15 -16.87 -17.04
CA ARG A 206 -9.69 -17.80 -15.98
C ARG A 206 -8.72 -17.30 -14.90
N GLN A 207 -8.24 -16.05 -14.91
CA GLN A 207 -7.43 -15.46 -13.82
C GLN A 207 -8.24 -15.08 -12.56
N ARG A 208 -9.58 -15.09 -12.65
CA ARG A 208 -10.51 -14.62 -11.60
C ARG A 208 -10.42 -15.43 -10.29
N TYR A 209 -10.25 -16.76 -10.36
CA TYR A 209 -10.18 -17.63 -9.17
C TYR A 209 -8.89 -17.41 -8.38
N HIS A 210 -7.76 -17.25 -9.07
CA HIS A 210 -6.48 -16.99 -8.42
C HIS A 210 -6.49 -15.66 -7.67
N ASN A 211 -7.09 -14.63 -8.27
CA ASN A 211 -7.25 -13.33 -7.64
C ASN A 211 -8.21 -13.40 -6.44
N LEU A 212 -9.29 -14.18 -6.51
CA LEU A 212 -10.23 -14.32 -5.38
C LEU A 212 -9.57 -14.97 -4.16
N VAL A 213 -8.82 -16.06 -4.34
CA VAL A 213 -8.11 -16.73 -3.24
C VAL A 213 -7.07 -15.79 -2.59
N GLN A 214 -6.34 -15.02 -3.39
CA GLN A 214 -5.40 -14.03 -2.86
C GLN A 214 -6.11 -12.94 -2.06
N SER A 215 -7.21 -12.42 -2.58
CA SER A 215 -8.03 -11.43 -1.87
C SER A 215 -8.59 -11.96 -0.56
N MET A 216 -9.08 -13.21 -0.54
CA MET A 216 -9.55 -13.86 0.68
C MET A 216 -8.43 -13.97 1.71
N ILE A 217 -7.21 -14.35 1.29
CA ILE A 217 -6.05 -14.40 2.19
C ILE A 217 -5.76 -13.01 2.75
N VAL A 218 -5.71 -11.97 1.92
CA VAL A 218 -5.50 -10.59 2.39
C VAL A 218 -6.56 -10.18 3.40
N GLY A 219 -7.84 -10.40 3.10
CA GLY A 219 -8.93 -10.06 4.01
C GLY A 219 -8.90 -10.84 5.33
N CYS A 220 -8.62 -12.15 5.29
CA CYS A 220 -8.45 -12.96 6.49
C CYS A 220 -7.30 -12.47 7.37
N PHE A 221 -6.15 -12.13 6.79
CA PHE A 221 -5.01 -11.63 7.57
C PHE A 221 -5.25 -10.22 8.12
N VAL A 222 -5.97 -9.35 7.40
CA VAL A 222 -6.42 -8.06 7.93
C VAL A 222 -7.38 -8.27 9.11
N MET A 223 -8.35 -9.18 8.98
CA MET A 223 -9.29 -9.55 10.03
C MET A 223 -8.57 -10.10 11.27
N ILE A 224 -7.66 -11.07 11.09
CA ILE A 224 -6.89 -11.66 12.19
C ILE A 224 -6.04 -10.60 12.88
N SER A 225 -5.40 -9.71 12.12
CA SER A 225 -4.55 -8.65 12.68
C SER A 225 -5.35 -7.66 13.53
N LEU A 226 -6.50 -7.20 13.04
CA LEU A 226 -7.41 -6.34 13.82
C LEU A 226 -7.95 -7.06 15.04
N GLY A 227 -8.39 -8.31 14.88
CA GLY A 227 -8.94 -9.14 15.96
C GLY A 227 -7.93 -9.39 17.07
N ILE A 228 -6.66 -9.67 16.74
CA ILE A 228 -5.57 -9.78 17.72
C ILE A 228 -5.38 -8.45 18.45
N GLY A 229 -5.38 -7.33 17.71
CA GLY A 229 -5.23 -6.01 18.31
C GLY A 229 -6.35 -5.68 19.32
N HIS A 230 -7.59 -6.06 19.01
CA HIS A 230 -8.72 -5.89 19.93
C HIS A 230 -8.72 -6.91 21.08
N PHE A 231 -8.33 -8.16 20.82
CA PHE A 231 -8.25 -9.22 21.84
C PHE A 231 -7.25 -8.87 22.94
N PHE A 232 -6.07 -8.36 22.57
CA PHE A 232 -5.06 -7.91 23.53
C PHE A 232 -5.31 -6.48 24.05
N ALA A 233 -6.45 -5.87 23.72
CA ALA A 233 -6.80 -4.50 24.10
C ALA A 233 -5.68 -3.48 23.79
N LEU A 234 -5.03 -3.64 22.63
CA LEU A 234 -3.96 -2.75 22.20
C LEU A 234 -4.50 -1.33 22.01
N LYS A 235 -3.67 -0.33 22.31
CA LYS A 235 -4.05 1.09 22.19
C LYS A 235 -4.35 1.50 20.74
N ASN A 236 -3.65 0.90 19.77
CA ASN A 236 -3.79 1.23 18.35
C ASN A 236 -3.92 -0.04 17.48
N PRO A 237 -5.04 -0.79 17.55
CA PRO A 237 -5.21 -2.07 16.84
C PRO A 237 -5.00 -1.97 15.32
N TYR A 238 -5.37 -0.83 14.73
CA TYR A 238 -5.19 -0.55 13.31
C TYR A 238 -3.71 -0.64 12.85
N TRP A 239 -2.75 -0.36 13.73
CA TRP A 239 -1.32 -0.42 13.40
C TRP A 239 -0.82 -1.82 13.07
N VAL A 240 -1.35 -2.84 13.76
CA VAL A 240 -1.04 -4.26 13.49
C VAL A 240 -1.51 -4.62 12.07
N ALA A 241 -2.77 -4.30 11.75
CA ALA A 241 -3.37 -4.61 10.45
C ALA A 241 -2.72 -3.87 9.28
N ILE A 242 -2.40 -2.59 9.43
CA ILE A 242 -1.71 -1.81 8.38
C ILE A 242 -0.30 -2.35 8.14
N SER A 243 0.41 -2.76 9.19
CA SER A 243 1.75 -3.34 9.06
C SER A 243 1.71 -4.70 8.36
N CYS A 244 0.75 -5.56 8.74
CA CYS A 244 0.48 -6.82 8.03
C CYS A 244 0.21 -6.57 6.54
N LEU A 245 -0.69 -5.64 6.22
CA LEU A 245 -1.03 -5.30 4.84
C LEU A 245 0.15 -4.71 4.05
N ALA A 246 0.98 -3.89 4.68
CA ALA A 246 2.16 -3.30 4.03
C ALA A 246 3.18 -4.36 3.60
N ILE A 247 3.36 -5.41 4.40
CA ILE A 247 4.26 -6.53 4.10
C ILE A 247 3.67 -7.44 3.02
N MET A 248 2.37 -7.75 3.11
CA MET A 248 1.68 -8.60 2.12
C MET A 248 1.64 -8.01 0.70
N GLN A 249 1.90 -6.71 0.54
CA GLN A 249 2.04 -6.06 -0.76
C GLN A 249 3.38 -6.31 -1.47
N GLY A 250 4.26 -7.15 -0.92
CA GLY A 250 5.44 -7.61 -1.64
C GLY A 250 5.07 -8.32 -2.95
N ILE A 251 5.78 -8.03 -4.04
CA ILE A 251 5.53 -8.60 -5.38
C ILE A 251 6.16 -10.00 -5.53
N SER A 252 7.11 -10.35 -4.66
CA SER A 252 7.80 -11.65 -4.63
C SER A 252 8.06 -12.11 -3.19
N ARG A 253 8.36 -13.41 -2.98
CA ARG A 253 8.76 -13.94 -1.66
C ARG A 253 9.95 -13.19 -1.06
N ARG A 254 10.97 -12.92 -1.89
CA ARG A 254 12.14 -12.13 -1.48
C ARG A 254 11.74 -10.71 -1.10
N HIS A 255 10.87 -10.06 -1.87
CA HIS A 255 10.37 -8.73 -1.53
C HIS A 255 9.55 -8.71 -0.24
N VAL A 256 8.79 -9.77 0.09
CA VAL A 256 8.12 -9.87 1.40
C VAL A 256 9.13 -9.96 2.54
N LEU A 257 10.15 -10.82 2.41
CA LEU A 257 11.20 -10.97 3.43
C LEU A 257 11.97 -9.66 3.63
N GLN A 258 12.35 -9.01 2.53
CA GLN A 258 12.96 -7.68 2.55
C GLN A 258 12.06 -6.67 3.26
N ARG A 259 10.76 -6.64 2.93
CA ARG A 259 9.82 -5.72 3.58
C ARG A 259 9.69 -5.97 5.08
N ILE A 260 9.78 -7.22 5.57
CA ILE A 260 9.77 -7.50 7.01
C ILE A 260 10.96 -6.82 7.68
N ILE A 261 12.18 -7.06 7.17
CA ILE A 261 13.41 -6.47 7.70
C ILE A 261 13.34 -4.94 7.62
N HIS A 262 12.96 -4.41 6.46
CA HIS A 262 12.86 -2.98 6.22
C HIS A 262 11.79 -2.32 7.10
N ARG A 263 10.68 -3.02 7.39
CA ARG A 263 9.60 -2.52 8.23
C ARG A 263 10.02 -2.45 9.70
N ILE A 264 10.61 -3.52 10.22
CA ILE A 264 11.06 -3.58 11.63
C ILE A 264 12.21 -2.60 11.87
N LEU A 265 13.28 -2.67 11.06
CA LEU A 265 14.43 -1.78 11.20
C LEU A 265 14.05 -0.32 10.92
N GLY A 266 13.35 -0.08 9.81
CA GLY A 266 12.93 1.26 9.41
C GLY A 266 12.04 1.91 10.46
N THR A 267 11.09 1.18 11.05
CA THR A 267 10.27 1.76 12.10
C THR A 267 11.01 1.92 13.42
N THR A 268 11.91 1.02 13.79
CA THR A 268 12.73 1.21 15.00
C THR A 268 13.55 2.50 14.90
N LEU A 269 14.20 2.74 13.76
CA LEU A 269 14.92 3.98 13.49
C LEU A 269 13.98 5.20 13.39
N GLY A 270 12.83 5.03 12.73
CA GLY A 270 11.82 6.08 12.58
C GLY A 270 11.18 6.49 13.91
N LEU A 271 11.08 5.58 14.88
CA LEU A 271 10.65 5.87 16.23
C LEU A 271 11.68 6.71 16.99
N GLY A 272 12.97 6.43 16.82
CA GLY A 272 14.05 7.28 17.34
C GLY A 272 14.01 8.69 16.73
N LEU A 273 13.77 8.79 15.42
CA LEU A 273 13.55 10.08 14.75
C LEU A 273 12.30 10.81 15.29
N CYS A 274 11.20 10.07 15.50
CA CYS A 274 9.97 10.62 16.06
C CYS A 274 10.20 11.18 17.47
N TRP A 275 10.89 10.43 18.33
CA TRP A 275 11.28 10.85 19.67
C TRP A 275 12.10 12.14 19.64
N LEU A 276 13.08 12.23 18.73
CA LEU A 276 13.90 13.43 18.55
C LEU A 276 13.07 14.64 18.11
N ILE A 277 12.16 14.48 17.14
CA ILE A 277 11.31 15.58 16.67
C ILE A 277 10.34 16.05 17.76
N LEU A 278 9.78 15.12 18.54
CA LEU A 278 8.85 15.44 19.63
C LEU A 278 9.53 16.16 20.80
N HIS A 279 10.85 15.98 20.99
CA HIS A 279 11.61 16.70 22.01
C HIS A 279 11.56 18.23 21.84
N PHE A 280 11.38 18.71 20.61
CA PHE A 280 11.34 20.15 20.29
C PHE A 280 9.99 20.84 20.57
N GLN A 281 9.08 20.20 21.32
CA GLN A 281 7.74 20.73 21.66
C GLN A 281 7.01 21.31 20.42
N LEU A 282 6.42 20.42 19.62
CA LEU A 282 5.78 20.80 18.37
C LEU A 282 4.53 21.66 18.61
N GLN A 283 4.65 22.96 18.31
CA GLN A 283 3.51 23.83 18.10
C GLN A 283 2.68 23.36 16.88
N PRO A 284 1.38 23.69 16.80
CA PRO A 284 0.52 23.28 15.67
C PRO A 284 1.10 23.62 14.29
N LEU A 285 1.77 24.77 14.16
CA LEU A 285 2.44 25.19 12.93
C LEU A 285 3.63 24.29 12.57
N THR A 286 4.52 24.02 13.54
CA THR A 286 5.69 23.18 13.31
C THR A 286 5.30 21.73 13.06
N LEU A 287 4.18 21.27 13.63
CA LEU A 287 3.60 19.97 13.30
C LEU A 287 3.15 19.91 11.84
N CYS A 288 2.38 20.89 11.34
CA CYS A 288 1.98 20.95 9.93
C CYS A 288 3.19 20.95 8.99
N LEU A 289 4.20 21.79 9.28
CA LEU A 289 5.44 21.83 8.51
C LEU A 289 6.16 20.48 8.50
N SER A 290 6.27 19.82 9.66
CA SER A 290 6.91 18.51 9.77
C SER A 290 6.19 17.45 8.93
N ILE A 291 4.85 17.41 8.92
CA ILE A 291 4.08 16.46 8.12
C ILE A 291 4.30 16.70 6.63
N VAL A 292 4.28 17.97 6.19
CA VAL A 292 4.51 18.33 4.77
C VAL A 292 5.92 17.93 4.33
N THR A 293 6.93 18.24 5.14
CA THR A 293 8.33 17.87 4.86
C THR A 293 8.51 16.36 4.83
N LEU A 294 7.97 15.64 5.81
CA LEU A 294 8.02 14.18 5.84
C LEU A 294 7.31 13.58 4.62
N MET A 295 6.14 14.08 4.24
CA MET A 295 5.40 13.61 3.06
C MET A 295 6.24 13.75 1.78
N PHE A 296 6.88 14.91 1.58
CA PHE A 296 7.77 15.15 0.45
C PHE A 296 8.95 14.16 0.40
N ILE A 297 9.60 13.95 1.55
CA ILE A 297 10.72 13.01 1.69
C ILE A 297 10.26 11.58 1.40
N ILE A 298 9.12 11.16 1.97
CA ILE A 298 8.55 9.82 1.79
C ILE A 298 8.26 9.55 0.33
N GLU A 299 7.56 10.45 -0.37
CA GLU A 299 7.22 10.22 -1.78
C GLU A 299 8.44 10.21 -2.71
N THR A 300 9.49 10.95 -2.33
CA THR A 300 10.77 10.90 -3.06
C THR A 300 11.50 9.58 -2.85
N LEU A 301 11.46 9.04 -1.62
CA LEU A 301 12.23 7.85 -1.25
C LEU A 301 11.48 6.54 -1.51
N ILE A 302 10.15 6.49 -1.42
CA ILE A 302 9.38 5.23 -1.45
C ILE A 302 9.60 4.41 -2.72
N VAL A 303 9.90 5.09 -3.83
CA VAL A 303 10.23 4.46 -5.12
C VAL A 303 11.72 4.18 -5.32
N ARG A 304 12.59 4.81 -4.54
CA ARG A 304 14.06 4.71 -4.66
C ARG A 304 14.66 3.75 -3.64
N ASN A 305 14.24 3.84 -2.38
CA ASN A 305 14.68 2.99 -1.27
C ASN A 305 13.56 2.90 -0.21
N TYR A 306 13.02 1.69 -0.05
CA TYR A 306 11.90 1.43 0.85
C TYR A 306 12.28 1.56 2.33
N VAL A 307 13.49 1.17 2.74
CA VAL A 307 13.93 1.26 4.15
C VAL A 307 13.94 2.71 4.58
N LEU A 308 14.64 3.55 3.80
CA LEU A 308 14.74 4.97 4.07
C LEU A 308 13.36 5.60 4.12
N ALA A 309 12.46 5.25 3.20
CA ALA A 309 11.09 5.73 3.24
C ALA A 309 10.35 5.32 4.53
N VAL A 310 10.50 4.07 5.00
CA VAL A 310 9.84 3.59 6.23
C VAL A 310 10.30 4.36 7.48
N ILE A 311 11.56 4.79 7.54
CA ILE A 311 12.09 5.64 8.63
C ILE A 311 11.24 6.91 8.76
N PHE A 312 10.89 7.55 7.64
CA PHE A 312 10.08 8.78 7.64
C PHE A 312 8.56 8.53 7.69
N ILE A 313 8.08 7.40 7.15
CA ILE A 313 6.65 7.01 7.26
C ILE A 313 6.23 6.88 8.72
N THR A 314 7.11 6.36 9.58
CA THR A 314 6.81 6.15 11.00
C THR A 314 6.39 7.45 11.72
N PRO A 315 7.23 8.49 11.82
CA PRO A 315 6.85 9.75 12.46
C PRO A 315 5.66 10.41 11.75
N MET A 316 5.57 10.33 10.42
CA MET A 316 4.43 10.88 9.68
C MET A 316 3.10 10.23 10.08
N THR A 317 3.06 8.89 10.15
CA THR A 317 1.83 8.17 10.58
C THR A 317 1.48 8.42 12.03
N ILE A 318 2.48 8.59 12.89
CA ILE A 318 2.30 8.98 14.29
C ILE A 318 1.65 10.36 14.34
N PHE A 319 2.22 11.36 13.66
CA PHE A 319 1.68 12.73 13.63
C PHE A 319 0.26 12.80 13.05
N LEU A 320 -0.02 12.01 12.01
CA LEU A 320 -1.34 11.97 11.37
C LEU A 320 -2.42 11.33 12.24
N THR A 321 -2.06 10.50 13.22
CA THR A 321 -3.01 9.75 14.04
C THR A 321 -3.07 10.17 15.51
N GLN A 322 -2.08 10.89 16.02
CA GLN A 322 -1.94 11.16 17.46
C GLN A 322 -2.44 12.51 17.94
N VAL A 323 -2.73 13.48 17.06
CA VAL A 323 -3.38 14.75 17.49
C VAL A 323 -4.77 14.51 18.08
N ALA A 324 -5.39 13.37 17.76
CA ALA A 324 -6.66 12.94 18.33
C ALA A 324 -6.52 12.18 19.68
N ASN A 325 -5.30 11.94 20.17
CA ASN A 325 -5.06 11.09 21.34
C ASN A 325 -4.34 11.85 22.49
N PRO A 326 -4.90 11.87 23.72
CA PRO A 326 -4.40 12.68 24.84
C PRO A 326 -3.07 12.22 25.45
N TYR A 327 -2.43 11.16 24.92
CA TYR A 327 -1.18 10.58 25.46
C TYR A 327 0.10 11.20 24.88
N PHE A 328 0.00 12.38 24.26
CA PHE A 328 1.11 13.10 23.63
C PHE A 328 2.33 13.31 24.56
N ASN A 329 2.12 13.28 25.88
CA ASN A 329 3.15 13.62 26.86
C ASN A 329 4.04 12.45 27.29
N ASN A 330 3.69 11.19 26.97
CA ASN A 330 4.44 10.01 27.40
C ASN A 330 5.09 9.30 26.22
N THR A 331 6.14 9.91 25.67
CA THR A 331 6.86 9.45 24.47
C THR A 331 7.41 8.01 24.60
N ASP A 332 7.80 7.58 25.80
CA ASP A 332 8.38 6.25 26.03
C ASP A 332 7.35 5.11 25.95
N LEU A 333 6.12 5.38 26.42
CA LEU A 333 5.01 4.43 26.30
C LEU A 333 4.59 4.26 24.84
N LEU A 334 4.59 5.36 24.08
CA LEU A 334 4.28 5.35 22.67
C LEU A 334 5.24 4.48 21.87
N PHE A 335 6.54 4.56 22.18
CA PHE A 335 7.58 3.75 21.56
C PHE A 335 7.31 2.26 21.73
N THR A 336 7.02 1.84 22.98
CA THR A 336 6.79 0.44 23.33
C THR A 336 5.56 -0.13 22.62
N PHE A 337 4.44 0.61 22.61
CA PHE A 337 3.24 0.17 21.91
C PHE A 337 3.47 0.04 20.40
N ARG A 338 4.17 1.02 19.80
CA ARG A 338 4.42 1.00 18.36
C ARG A 338 5.33 -0.16 17.94
N LEU A 339 6.37 -0.47 18.73
CA LEU A 339 7.24 -1.61 18.47
C LEU A 339 6.47 -2.94 18.52
N LEU A 340 5.67 -3.14 19.58
CA LEU A 340 4.85 -4.34 19.73
C LEU A 340 3.91 -4.52 18.54
N ASP A 341 3.18 -3.46 18.16
CA ASP A 341 2.20 -3.52 17.07
C ASP A 341 2.85 -3.90 15.73
N ILE A 342 4.09 -3.45 15.51
CA ILE A 342 4.82 -3.71 14.27
C ILE A 342 5.43 -5.10 14.26
N VAL A 343 5.91 -5.60 15.38
CA VAL A 343 6.37 -6.99 15.48
C VAL A 343 5.20 -7.93 15.20
N LEU A 344 4.05 -7.72 15.87
CA LEU A 344 2.85 -8.53 15.64
C LEU A 344 2.37 -8.44 14.18
N GLY A 345 2.23 -7.22 13.65
CA GLY A 345 1.81 -7.01 12.27
C GLY A 345 2.81 -7.60 11.26
N SER A 346 4.11 -7.58 11.56
CA SER A 346 5.14 -8.14 10.69
C SER A 346 5.14 -9.65 10.68
N LEU A 347 4.92 -10.29 11.83
CA LEU A 347 4.77 -11.74 11.92
C LEU A 347 3.54 -12.23 11.15
N LEU A 348 2.39 -11.57 11.32
CA LEU A 348 1.17 -11.89 10.57
C LEU A 348 1.35 -11.64 9.07
N GLY A 349 1.98 -10.52 8.70
CA GLY A 349 2.30 -10.20 7.31
C GLY A 349 3.24 -11.20 6.67
N ALA A 350 4.21 -11.74 7.43
CA ALA A 350 5.11 -12.80 6.98
C ALA A 350 4.35 -14.09 6.67
N LEU A 351 3.47 -14.52 7.59
CA LEU A 351 2.62 -15.70 7.41
C LEU A 351 1.67 -15.53 6.21
N GLY A 352 1.03 -14.38 6.10
CA GLY A 352 0.13 -14.06 4.98
C GLY A 352 0.86 -14.00 3.64
N GLY A 353 2.02 -13.34 3.61
CA GLY A 353 2.87 -13.30 2.42
C GLY A 353 3.35 -14.69 2.00
N TRP A 354 3.81 -15.51 2.93
CA TRP A 354 4.21 -16.89 2.66
C TRP A 354 3.06 -17.71 2.04
N LEU A 355 1.85 -17.59 2.60
CA LEU A 355 0.66 -18.29 2.07
C LEU A 355 0.29 -17.83 0.66
N LEU A 356 0.33 -16.52 0.39
CA LEU A 356 0.07 -15.94 -0.93
C LEU A 356 1.01 -16.54 -1.99
N PHE A 357 2.32 -16.55 -1.70
CA PHE A 357 3.31 -17.05 -2.65
C PHE A 357 3.38 -18.57 -2.74
N HIS A 358 2.96 -19.30 -1.72
CA HIS A 358 2.81 -20.75 -1.79
C HIS A 358 1.71 -21.13 -2.79
N ASN A 359 0.57 -20.44 -2.73
CA ASN A 359 -0.54 -20.65 -3.66
C ASN A 359 -0.22 -20.22 -5.10
N GLN A 360 0.53 -19.12 -5.28
CA GLN A 360 1.05 -18.73 -6.59
C GLN A 360 1.94 -19.80 -7.21
N PHE A 361 2.86 -20.36 -6.43
CA PHE A 361 3.77 -21.40 -6.91
C PHE A 361 3.00 -22.66 -7.34
N LYS A 362 2.11 -23.18 -6.48
CA LYS A 362 1.26 -24.35 -6.81
C LYS A 362 0.49 -24.16 -8.11
N TYR A 363 -0.11 -22.99 -8.30
CA TYR A 363 -0.87 -22.68 -9.51
C TYR A 363 0.01 -22.62 -10.77
N GLN A 364 1.18 -21.98 -10.69
CA GLN A 364 2.12 -21.91 -11.81
C GLN A 364 2.65 -23.29 -12.21
N THR A 365 3.02 -24.13 -11.22
CA THR A 365 3.48 -25.50 -11.45
C THR A 365 2.39 -26.36 -12.08
N ALA A 366 1.15 -26.31 -11.56
CA ALA A 366 0.02 -27.06 -12.14
C ALA A 366 -0.23 -26.67 -13.60
N LYS A 367 -0.13 -25.37 -13.93
CA LYS A 367 -0.27 -24.86 -15.30
C LYS A 367 0.86 -25.32 -16.22
N GLN A 368 2.10 -25.34 -15.74
CA GLN A 368 3.24 -25.85 -16.51
C GLN A 368 3.10 -27.35 -16.78
N ILE A 369 2.70 -28.14 -15.79
CA ILE A 369 2.41 -29.58 -15.95
C ILE A 369 1.31 -29.80 -16.99
N GLN A 370 0.22 -29.05 -16.95
CA GLN A 370 -0.85 -29.13 -17.96
C GLN A 370 -0.35 -28.78 -19.37
N ARG A 371 0.46 -27.72 -19.51
CA ARG A 371 1.08 -27.37 -20.81
C ARG A 371 1.98 -28.49 -21.33
N VAL A 372 2.82 -29.06 -20.47
CA VAL A 372 3.72 -30.17 -20.85
C VAL A 372 2.89 -31.41 -21.27
N LYS A 373 1.83 -31.76 -20.52
CA LYS A 373 0.91 -32.85 -20.88
C LYS A 373 0.25 -32.62 -22.24
N LEU A 374 -0.26 -31.41 -22.51
CA LEU A 374 -0.88 -31.06 -23.79
C LEU A 374 0.13 -31.10 -24.96
N LEU A 375 1.37 -30.66 -24.74
CA LEU A 375 2.43 -30.74 -25.74
C LEU A 375 2.86 -32.19 -26.01
N ALA A 376 2.92 -33.03 -24.98
CA ALA A 376 3.22 -34.46 -25.11
C ALA A 376 2.12 -35.19 -25.88
N GLN A 377 0.83 -34.91 -25.59
CA GLN A 377 -0.30 -35.47 -26.32
C GLN A 377 -0.31 -35.06 -27.80
N ARG A 378 -0.02 -33.79 -28.10
CA ARG A 378 0.11 -33.33 -29.50
C ARG A 378 1.23 -34.07 -30.24
N ARG A 379 2.40 -34.24 -29.63
CA ARG A 379 3.51 -35.00 -30.24
C ARG A 379 3.17 -36.47 -30.49
N HIS A 380 2.42 -37.12 -29.60
CA HIS A 380 1.95 -38.49 -29.82
C HIS A 380 0.97 -38.58 -30.99
N SER A 381 0.00 -37.67 -31.08
CA SER A 381 -0.97 -37.63 -32.17
C SER A 381 -0.33 -37.38 -33.55
N THR A 382 0.76 -36.61 -33.63
CA THR A 382 1.48 -36.38 -34.91
C THR A 382 2.37 -37.56 -35.32
N ARG A 383 2.70 -38.48 -34.41
CA ARG A 383 3.49 -39.69 -34.71
C ARG A 383 2.66 -40.87 -35.19
N THR A 384 1.36 -40.88 -34.93
CA THR A 384 0.43 -41.95 -35.33
C THR A 384 -0.25 -41.70 -36.69
N THR A 385 -0.01 -40.53 -37.30
CA THR A 385 -0.55 -40.14 -38.62
C THR A 385 0.51 -40.13 -39.73
N ILE A 386 1.70 -40.65 -39.45
CA ILE A 386 2.74 -41.01 -40.43
C ILE A 386 2.89 -42.52 -40.34
#